data_AF-J0IWR9-F1
#
_entry.id   AF-J0IWR9-F1
#
_cell.length_a   1.000
_cell.length_b   1.000
_cell.length_c   1.000
_cell.angle_alpha   90.00
_cell.angle_beta   90.00
_cell.angle_gamma   90.00
#
_symmetry.space_group_name_H-M   'P 1'
#
loop_
_entity.id
_entity.type
_entity.pdbx_description
1 polymer ?
#
loop_
_entity_poly.entity_id
_entity_poly.type
_entity_poly.pdbx_seq_one_letter_code
_entity_poly.pdbx_strand_id
1 'polypeptide(L)'
;MADKSVNEPILNIPKENYSFIKKFIGCTDNEDFITLDTWVNNSQVGEGDLMLQMDIEGGEYLALISASDTLLNRFRIIALEIHLLKYLWDNNYFEMVQSALNKILKTHYCVHLHPNNCCAPHHHRGVSIVEVIECTFIRKDRVKHILGYCDEFPHPLDADNVIENPTLILPRNWYGG
;
A
#
# COMPACT_ATOMS: atom_id res chain seq x y z
N MET A 1 -2.96 12.08 -9.50
CA MET A 1 -1.68 11.34 -9.40
C MET A 1 -0.57 12.29 -8.94
N ALA A 2 0.41 11.77 -8.21
CA ALA A 2 1.60 12.51 -7.78
C ALA A 2 2.84 11.66 -8.10
N ASP A 3 3.68 12.12 -9.02
CA ASP A 3 4.92 11.46 -9.38
C ASP A 3 5.90 12.50 -9.95
N LYS A 4 7.10 12.61 -9.37
CA LYS A 4 8.13 13.55 -9.85
C LYS A 4 9.01 12.96 -10.95
N SER A 5 9.03 11.63 -11.09
CA SER A 5 9.90 10.91 -12.04
C SER A 5 9.48 11.10 -13.50
N VAL A 6 8.20 11.39 -13.74
CA VAL A 6 7.63 11.65 -15.08
C VAL A 6 7.20 13.10 -15.25
N ASN A 7 7.10 13.55 -16.51
CA ASN A 7 6.59 14.89 -16.82
C ASN A 7 5.05 14.96 -16.76
N GLU A 8 4.39 13.90 -17.21
CA GLU A 8 2.94 13.72 -17.17
C GLU A 8 2.62 12.22 -17.19
N PRO A 9 1.43 11.79 -16.71
CA PRO A 9 1.07 10.39 -16.70
C PRO A 9 0.66 9.95 -18.11
N ILE A 10 1.03 8.72 -18.49
CA ILE A 10 0.68 8.13 -19.79
C ILE A 10 -0.70 7.47 -19.66
N LEU A 11 -1.76 8.27 -19.78
CA LEU A 11 -3.14 7.80 -19.65
C LEU A 11 -3.95 8.01 -20.92
N ASN A 12 -4.72 6.99 -21.29
CA ASN A 12 -5.70 7.06 -22.39
C ASN A 12 -7.06 7.60 -21.91
N ILE A 13 -7.06 8.68 -21.11
CA ILE A 13 -8.27 9.38 -20.66
C ILE A 13 -8.14 10.90 -20.82
N PRO A 14 -9.25 11.64 -20.96
CA PRO A 14 -9.23 13.10 -21.08
C PRO A 14 -8.56 13.80 -19.88
N LYS A 15 -7.86 14.92 -20.13
CA LYS A 15 -7.09 15.66 -19.09
C LYS A 15 -7.97 16.26 -18.00
N GLU A 16 -9.24 16.52 -18.28
CA GLU A 16 -10.23 16.96 -17.33
C GLU A 16 -10.64 15.87 -16.31
N ASN A 17 -10.34 14.61 -16.61
CA ASN A 17 -10.70 13.46 -15.75
C ASN A 17 -9.57 13.06 -14.80
N TYR A 18 -8.42 13.74 -14.82
CA TYR A 18 -7.35 13.50 -13.87
C TYR A 18 -6.61 14.78 -13.49
N SER A 19 -6.08 14.81 -12.27
CA SER A 19 -5.12 15.81 -11.84
C SER A 19 -3.74 15.18 -11.69
N PHE A 20 -2.69 15.92 -12.02
CA PHE A 20 -1.32 15.47 -11.86
C PHE A 20 -0.48 16.56 -11.20
N ILE A 21 0.33 16.15 -10.21
CA ILE A 21 1.35 17.00 -9.60
C ILE A 21 2.72 16.34 -9.73
N LYS A 22 3.71 17.09 -10.20
CA LYS A 22 5.08 16.61 -10.37
C LYS A 22 5.88 16.69 -9.06
N LYS A 23 5.46 15.92 -8.06
CA LYS A 23 6.08 15.78 -6.73
C LYS A 23 6.03 14.34 -6.27
N PHE A 24 7.00 13.93 -5.47
CA PHE A 24 6.95 12.67 -4.74
C PHE A 24 6.02 12.81 -3.53
N ILE A 25 5.39 11.71 -3.13
CA ILE A 25 4.73 11.64 -1.82
C ILE A 25 5.81 11.42 -0.76
N GLY A 26 5.77 12.19 0.33
CA GLY A 26 6.71 12.08 1.43
C GLY A 26 6.11 12.48 2.78
N CYS A 27 6.97 12.60 3.79
CA CYS A 27 6.57 12.99 5.14
C CYS A 27 6.62 14.50 5.43
N THR A 28 7.08 15.31 4.45
CA THR A 28 7.14 16.78 4.55
C THR A 28 6.82 17.42 3.20
N ASP A 29 6.36 18.67 3.22
CA ASP A 29 6.19 19.49 2.03
C ASP A 29 7.47 20.28 1.74
N ASN A 30 8.00 20.16 0.53
CA ASN A 30 9.14 20.96 0.06
C ASN A 30 9.10 21.09 -1.48
N GLU A 31 10.21 21.44 -2.14
CA GLU A 31 10.27 21.57 -3.61
C GLU A 31 9.94 20.26 -4.34
N ASP A 32 10.36 19.13 -3.77
CA ASP A 32 10.28 17.81 -4.41
C ASP A 32 9.16 16.94 -3.85
N PHE A 33 8.82 17.13 -2.58
CA PHE A 33 7.87 16.29 -1.86
C PHE A 33 6.58 17.04 -1.49
N ILE A 34 5.50 16.28 -1.38
CA ILE A 34 4.21 16.69 -0.80
C ILE A 34 3.69 15.58 0.12
N THR A 35 3.11 15.95 1.25
CA THR A 35 2.41 15.01 2.14
C THR A 35 1.06 14.60 1.54
N LEU A 36 0.54 13.43 1.93
CA LEU A 36 -0.79 13.01 1.51
C LEU A 36 -1.87 14.00 1.94
N ASP A 37 -1.76 14.54 3.16
CA ASP A 37 -2.67 15.56 3.69
C ASP A 37 -2.71 16.81 2.83
N THR A 38 -1.55 17.41 2.57
CA THR A 38 -1.46 18.61 1.72
C THR A 38 -1.93 18.32 0.30
N TRP A 39 -1.57 17.15 -0.25
CA TRP A 39 -1.99 16.78 -1.60
C TRP A 39 -3.51 16.64 -1.73
N VAL A 40 -4.16 15.92 -0.80
CA VAL A 40 -5.62 15.74 -0.81
C VAL A 40 -6.34 17.06 -0.58
N ASN A 41 -5.87 17.89 0.36
CA ASN A 41 -6.45 19.20 0.62
C ASN A 41 -6.37 20.12 -0.61
N ASN A 42 -5.28 20.04 -1.38
CA ASN A 42 -5.10 20.82 -2.60
C ASN A 42 -5.89 20.27 -3.80
N SER A 43 -6.32 19.01 -3.75
CA SER A 43 -6.97 18.34 -4.89
C SER A 43 -8.45 18.71 -5.07
N GLN A 44 -9.00 19.60 -4.22
CA GLN A 44 -10.40 20.06 -4.26
C GLN A 44 -11.43 18.92 -4.28
N VAL A 45 -11.05 17.76 -3.74
CA VAL A 45 -11.97 16.62 -3.59
C VAL A 45 -12.94 16.92 -2.45
N GLY A 46 -14.24 16.74 -2.68
CA GLY A 46 -15.26 17.00 -1.67
C GLY A 46 -15.14 16.10 -0.44
N GLU A 47 -15.95 16.35 0.58
CA GLU A 47 -15.94 15.67 1.89
C GLU A 47 -16.32 14.18 1.89
N GLY A 48 -16.50 13.58 0.71
CA GLY A 48 -16.87 12.18 0.57
C GLY A 48 -15.74 11.21 0.90
N ASP A 49 -16.10 9.93 0.83
CA ASP A 49 -15.15 8.81 0.93
C ASP A 49 -14.19 8.80 -0.26
N LEU A 50 -12.91 8.57 0.03
CA LEU A 50 -11.84 8.48 -0.95
C LEU A 50 -11.36 7.03 -1.13
N MET A 51 -10.61 6.78 -2.21
CA MET A 51 -9.82 5.57 -2.40
C MET A 51 -8.37 5.98 -2.60
N LEU A 52 -7.45 5.35 -1.87
CA LEU A 52 -6.02 5.51 -2.05
C LEU A 52 -5.49 4.28 -2.80
N GLN A 53 -4.77 4.52 -3.89
CA GLN A 53 -3.87 3.54 -4.49
C GLN A 53 -2.45 4.11 -4.38
N MET A 54 -1.50 3.30 -3.93
CA MET A 54 -0.11 3.72 -3.73
C MET A 54 0.85 2.59 -4.04
N ASP A 55 1.78 2.90 -4.93
CA ASP A 55 2.96 2.14 -5.30
C ASP A 55 4.03 3.23 -5.52
N ILE A 56 4.97 3.33 -4.59
CA ILE A 56 6.00 4.39 -4.57
C ILE A 56 7.36 3.86 -4.11
N GLU A 57 7.67 2.61 -4.45
CA GLU A 57 9.02 2.03 -4.40
C GLU A 57 9.75 2.17 -3.05
N GLY A 58 9.03 2.03 -1.93
CA GLY A 58 9.57 2.11 -0.57
C GLY A 58 9.20 3.39 0.18
N GLY A 59 8.63 4.38 -0.52
CA GLY A 59 8.11 5.61 0.09
C GLY A 59 6.85 5.40 0.94
N GLU A 60 6.21 4.23 0.88
CA GLU A 60 4.91 3.95 1.48
C GLU A 60 4.94 4.17 2.98
N TYR A 61 5.97 3.69 3.67
CA TYR A 61 6.05 3.70 5.12
C TYR A 61 6.04 5.12 5.70
N LEU A 62 6.88 6.02 5.17
CA LEU A 62 6.95 7.40 5.64
C LEU A 62 5.70 8.19 5.26
N ALA A 63 5.14 7.95 4.06
CA ALA A 63 3.89 8.54 3.64
C ALA A 63 2.76 8.18 4.62
N LEU A 64 2.61 6.89 4.94
CA LEU A 64 1.59 6.38 5.86
C LEU A 64 1.79 6.86 7.30
N ILE A 65 3.04 6.85 7.80
CA ILE A 65 3.36 7.36 9.14
C ILE A 65 3.02 8.85 9.26
N SER A 66 3.25 9.64 8.21
CA SER A 66 2.95 11.08 8.21
C SER A 66 1.45 11.40 8.06
N ALA A 67 0.68 10.54 7.39
CA ALA A 67 -0.74 10.80 7.09
C ALA A 67 -1.58 11.05 8.35
N SER A 68 -2.42 12.08 8.41
CA SER A 68 -3.25 12.29 9.60
C SER A 68 -4.30 11.18 9.80
N ASP A 69 -4.68 10.92 11.05
CA ASP A 69 -5.79 9.99 11.35
C ASP A 69 -7.10 10.47 10.71
N THR A 70 -7.30 11.79 10.61
CA THR A 70 -8.44 12.39 9.89
C THR A 70 -8.43 11.98 8.42
N LEU A 71 -7.29 12.11 7.73
CA LEU A 71 -7.17 11.72 6.34
C LEU A 71 -7.34 10.21 6.15
N LEU A 72 -6.67 9.39 6.98
CA LEU A 72 -6.80 7.94 6.91
C LEU A 72 -8.26 7.51 7.04
N ASN A 73 -9.02 8.14 7.95
CA ASN A 73 -10.46 7.88 8.08
C ASN A 73 -11.29 8.33 6.87
N ARG A 74 -10.79 9.19 5.98
CA ARG A 74 -11.50 9.54 4.72
C ARG A 74 -11.34 8.47 3.65
N PHE A 75 -10.24 7.71 3.66
CA PHE A 75 -10.09 6.59 2.74
C PHE A 75 -11.04 5.47 3.15
N ARG A 76 -11.97 5.12 2.27
CA ARG A 76 -12.82 3.93 2.43
C ARG A 76 -12.04 2.67 2.10
N ILE A 77 -11.21 2.76 1.06
CA ILE A 77 -10.38 1.68 0.53
C ILE A 77 -8.96 2.22 0.39
N ILE A 78 -7.99 1.42 0.81
CA ILE A 78 -6.57 1.67 0.59
C ILE A 78 -6.00 0.44 -0.10
N ALA A 79 -5.44 0.59 -1.30
CA ALA A 79 -4.70 -0.44 -2.03
C ALA A 79 -3.23 -0.02 -2.08
N LEU A 80 -2.34 -0.85 -1.55
CA LEU A 80 -0.92 -0.58 -1.49
C LEU A 80 -0.13 -1.69 -2.18
N GLU A 81 0.95 -1.32 -2.85
CA GLU A 81 2.06 -2.22 -3.10
C GLU A 81 3.19 -1.86 -2.12
N ILE A 82 3.49 -2.77 -1.20
CA ILE A 82 4.47 -2.54 -0.13
C ILE A 82 5.81 -3.15 -0.56
N HIS A 83 6.83 -2.29 -0.62
CA HIS A 83 8.16 -2.62 -1.11
C HIS A 83 9.19 -2.90 -0.02
N LEU A 84 10.33 -3.49 -0.41
CA LEU A 84 11.56 -3.62 0.40
C LEU A 84 11.41 -4.49 1.66
N LEU A 85 10.49 -5.45 1.64
CA LEU A 85 10.20 -6.31 2.80
C LEU A 85 11.36 -7.25 3.16
N LYS A 86 12.33 -7.51 2.27
CA LYS A 86 13.57 -8.25 2.65
C LYS A 86 14.32 -7.63 3.82
N TYR A 87 14.12 -6.34 4.12
CA TYR A 87 14.79 -5.68 5.25
C TYR A 87 14.10 -5.88 6.60
N LEU A 88 12.99 -6.63 6.67
CA LEU A 88 12.32 -6.94 7.93
C LEU A 88 13.19 -7.71 8.95
N TRP A 89 14.36 -8.21 8.56
CA TRP A 89 15.35 -8.78 9.48
C TRP A 89 16.10 -7.72 10.31
N ASP A 90 16.10 -6.46 9.87
CA ASP A 90 16.63 -5.35 10.65
C ASP A 90 15.55 -4.85 11.63
N ASN A 91 15.88 -4.81 12.92
CA ASN A 91 14.92 -4.47 13.96
C ASN A 91 14.36 -3.05 13.81
N ASN A 92 15.18 -2.06 13.43
CA ASN A 92 14.72 -0.68 13.30
C ASN A 92 13.79 -0.55 12.09
N TYR A 93 14.15 -1.23 10.99
CA TYR A 93 13.29 -1.30 9.81
C TYR A 93 11.95 -1.98 10.12
N PHE A 94 11.99 -3.11 10.81
CA PHE A 94 10.79 -3.81 11.27
C PHE A 94 9.89 -2.92 12.13
N GLU A 95 10.44 -2.16 13.08
CA GLU A 95 9.68 -1.23 13.93
C GLU A 95 9.02 -0.11 13.11
N MET A 96 9.72 0.41 12.09
CA MET A 96 9.16 1.41 11.17
C MET A 96 7.98 0.83 10.37
N VAL A 97 8.17 -0.33 9.75
CA VAL A 97 7.12 -1.02 8.98
C VAL A 97 5.93 -1.34 9.86
N GLN A 98 6.17 -1.90 11.04
CA GLN A 98 5.13 -2.21 12.02
C GLN A 98 4.37 -0.94 12.44
N SER A 99 5.05 0.18 12.64
CA SER A 99 4.40 1.46 12.99
C SER A 99 3.49 1.97 11.88
N ALA A 100 3.93 1.90 10.62
CA ALA A 100 3.13 2.28 9.46
C ALA A 100 1.87 1.40 9.32
N LEU A 101 2.04 0.07 9.39
CA LEU A 101 0.93 -0.88 9.28
C LEU A 101 -0.04 -0.77 10.46
N ASN A 102 0.45 -0.67 11.69
CA ASN A 102 -0.39 -0.49 12.87
C ASN A 102 -1.24 0.78 12.76
N LYS A 103 -0.73 1.84 12.14
CA LYS A 103 -1.49 3.06 11.92
C LYS A 103 -2.70 2.85 11.01
N ILE A 104 -2.54 2.15 9.89
CA ILE A 104 -3.67 1.77 9.00
C ILE A 104 -4.64 0.83 9.73
N LEU A 105 -4.12 -0.18 10.42
CA LEU A 105 -4.90 -1.21 11.11
C LEU A 105 -5.74 -0.67 12.28
N LYS A 106 -5.51 0.56 12.75
CA LYS A 106 -6.42 1.23 13.69
C LYS A 106 -7.81 1.40 13.08
N THR A 107 -7.89 1.84 11.84
CA THR A 107 -9.15 2.27 11.18
C THR A 107 -9.60 1.35 10.06
N HIS A 108 -8.74 0.45 9.58
CA HIS A 108 -9.04 -0.47 8.48
C HIS A 108 -8.80 -1.94 8.84
N TYR A 109 -9.47 -2.83 8.13
CA TYR A 109 -9.13 -4.25 8.06
C TYR A 109 -8.34 -4.52 6.79
N CYS A 110 -7.26 -5.29 6.88
CA CYS A 110 -6.66 -5.92 5.70
C CYS A 110 -7.59 -7.03 5.22
N VAL A 111 -8.00 -6.98 3.95
CA VAL A 111 -8.97 -7.92 3.36
C VAL A 111 -8.41 -8.71 2.18
N HIS A 112 -7.20 -8.37 1.73
CA HIS A 112 -6.52 -9.04 0.64
C HIS A 112 -5.01 -8.85 0.78
N LEU A 113 -4.28 -9.92 0.51
CA LEU A 113 -2.82 -10.01 0.47
C LEU A 113 -2.43 -10.86 -0.72
N HIS A 114 -1.59 -10.33 -1.60
CA HIS A 114 -1.08 -11.03 -2.77
C HIS A 114 0.41 -10.74 -2.94
N PRO A 115 1.31 -11.73 -2.80
CA PRO A 115 2.74 -11.51 -2.99
C PRO A 115 3.05 -11.24 -4.46
N ASN A 116 3.71 -10.11 -4.77
CA ASN A 116 4.12 -9.81 -6.13
C ASN A 116 5.28 -10.73 -6.53
N ASN A 117 5.12 -11.46 -7.63
CA ASN A 117 6.08 -12.44 -8.12
C ASN A 117 7.29 -11.85 -8.86
N CYS A 118 7.50 -10.53 -8.82
CA CYS A 118 8.66 -9.87 -9.43
C CYS A 118 10.00 -10.29 -8.81
N CYS A 119 9.99 -10.72 -7.55
CA CYS A 119 11.18 -11.08 -6.78
C CYS A 119 10.99 -12.41 -6.06
N ALA A 120 12.04 -13.23 -6.01
CA ALA A 120 12.01 -14.47 -5.23
C ALA A 120 11.94 -14.18 -3.72
N PRO A 121 11.21 -15.00 -2.92
CA PRO A 121 11.19 -14.84 -1.47
C PRO A 121 12.57 -15.03 -0.82
N HIS A 122 12.78 -14.30 0.27
CA HIS A 122 13.96 -14.43 1.11
C HIS A 122 13.69 -15.42 2.24
N HIS A 123 14.60 -16.40 2.41
CA HIS A 123 14.45 -17.45 3.42
C HIS A 123 15.56 -17.34 4.48
N HIS A 124 15.17 -17.24 5.75
CA HIS A 124 16.12 -17.27 6.85
C HIS A 124 15.50 -17.93 8.09
N ARG A 125 16.22 -18.89 8.69
CA ARG A 125 15.83 -19.59 9.94
C ARG A 125 14.38 -20.13 9.95
N GLY A 126 13.91 -20.67 8.83
CA GLY A 126 12.56 -21.24 8.70
C GLY A 126 11.44 -20.21 8.50
N VAL A 127 11.77 -18.93 8.38
CA VAL A 127 10.82 -17.85 8.04
C VAL A 127 11.07 -17.42 6.59
N SER A 128 9.99 -17.25 5.83
CA SER A 128 10.03 -16.78 4.45
C SER A 128 9.37 -15.40 4.34
N ILE A 129 10.09 -14.47 3.75
CA ILE A 129 9.67 -13.07 3.57
C ILE A 129 9.63 -12.79 2.07
N VAL A 130 8.46 -12.41 1.56
CA VAL A 130 8.31 -11.92 0.19
C VAL A 130 8.86 -10.50 0.12
N GLU A 131 9.42 -10.10 -1.03
CA GLU A 131 10.06 -8.78 -1.17
C GLU A 131 9.05 -7.65 -1.39
N VAL A 132 7.98 -7.94 -2.13
CA VAL A 132 6.90 -7.02 -2.47
C VAL A 132 5.56 -7.73 -2.23
N ILE A 133 4.60 -7.02 -1.65
CA ILE A 133 3.24 -7.53 -1.43
C ILE A 133 2.20 -6.47 -1.75
N GLU A 134 1.20 -6.85 -2.53
CA GLU A 134 0.00 -6.07 -2.77
C GLU A 134 -0.98 -6.34 -1.63
N CYS A 135 -1.55 -5.29 -1.06
CA CYS A 135 -2.51 -5.40 0.03
C CYS A 135 -3.66 -4.41 -0.11
N THR A 136 -4.87 -4.90 0.14
CA THR A 136 -6.07 -4.07 0.16
C THR A 136 -6.64 -3.99 1.56
N PHE A 137 -7.03 -2.77 1.95
CA PHE A 137 -7.64 -2.46 3.22
C PHE A 137 -9.01 -1.81 3.02
N ILE A 138 -9.97 -2.16 3.87
CA ILE A 138 -11.29 -1.53 3.93
C ILE A 138 -11.51 -0.87 5.29
N ARG A 139 -12.07 0.34 5.31
CA ARG A 139 -12.39 1.06 6.56
C ARG A 139 -13.41 0.27 7.38
N LYS A 140 -13.16 0.13 8.68
CA LYS A 140 -13.89 -0.78 9.57
C LYS A 140 -15.39 -0.49 9.65
N ASP A 141 -15.80 0.76 9.58
CA ASP A 141 -17.22 1.19 9.58
C ASP A 141 -18.02 0.69 8.36
N ARG A 142 -17.35 0.22 7.31
CA ARG A 142 -17.99 -0.34 6.11
C ARG A 142 -18.21 -1.84 6.18
N VAL A 143 -17.62 -2.52 7.17
CA VAL A 143 -17.71 -3.98 7.32
C VAL A 143 -18.81 -4.33 8.31
N LYS A 144 -19.85 -5.03 7.84
CA LYS A 144 -20.98 -5.46 8.68
C LYS A 144 -20.74 -6.81 9.35
N HIS A 145 -20.02 -7.70 8.68
CA HIS A 145 -19.79 -9.07 9.12
C HIS A 145 -18.34 -9.45 8.84
N ILE A 146 -17.71 -10.12 9.80
CA ILE A 146 -16.35 -10.66 9.70
C ILE A 146 -16.51 -12.19 9.69
N LEU A 147 -16.04 -12.84 8.62
CA LEU A 147 -16.17 -14.28 8.44
C LEU A 147 -15.00 -15.07 9.06
N GLY A 148 -13.87 -14.42 9.30
CA GLY A 148 -12.65 -15.04 9.80
C GLY A 148 -11.43 -14.55 9.03
N TYR A 149 -10.27 -15.14 9.32
CA TYR A 149 -9.04 -14.93 8.56
C TYR A 149 -9.01 -15.85 7.33
N CYS A 150 -8.42 -15.37 6.24
CA CYS A 150 -8.13 -16.20 5.08
C CYS A 150 -6.92 -17.08 5.35
N ASP A 151 -7.01 -18.37 5.03
CA ASP A 151 -5.92 -19.33 5.10
C ASP A 151 -5.64 -20.01 3.75
N GLU A 152 -6.32 -19.57 2.70
CA GLU A 152 -6.13 -20.01 1.32
C GLU A 152 -5.54 -18.88 0.48
N PHE A 153 -4.39 -19.14 -0.14
CA PHE A 153 -3.70 -18.21 -1.04
C PHE A 153 -3.09 -19.02 -2.20
N PRO A 154 -3.08 -18.50 -3.44
CA PRO A 154 -3.64 -17.21 -3.87
C PRO A 154 -5.18 -17.23 -3.94
N HIS A 155 -5.79 -16.05 -3.96
CA HIS A 155 -7.21 -15.90 -4.25
C HIS A 155 -7.47 -16.19 -5.75
N PRO A 156 -8.62 -16.76 -6.16
CA PRO A 156 -8.90 -17.09 -7.57
C PRO A 156 -8.90 -15.92 -8.57
N LEU A 157 -8.94 -14.68 -8.07
CA LEU A 157 -8.86 -13.46 -8.88
C LEU A 157 -7.47 -12.80 -8.85
N ASP A 158 -6.51 -13.38 -8.13
CA ASP A 158 -5.13 -12.90 -8.16
C ASP A 158 -4.52 -13.15 -9.53
N ALA A 159 -3.66 -12.24 -9.95
CA ALA A 159 -2.94 -12.30 -11.21
C ALA A 159 -1.46 -12.00 -10.96
N ASP A 160 -0.58 -12.85 -11.48
CA ASP A 160 0.86 -12.63 -11.41
C ASP A 160 1.27 -11.35 -12.14
N ASN A 161 2.21 -10.61 -11.54
CA ASN A 161 2.74 -9.37 -12.10
C ASN A 161 3.71 -9.64 -13.27
N VAL A 162 4.60 -10.62 -13.10
CA VAL A 162 5.60 -11.03 -14.13
C VAL A 162 5.22 -12.41 -14.65
N ILE A 163 4.79 -12.48 -15.92
CA ILE A 163 4.27 -13.71 -16.56
C ILE A 163 5.32 -14.83 -16.57
N GLU A 164 6.59 -14.48 -16.70
CA GLU A 164 7.70 -15.42 -16.79
C GLU A 164 8.13 -16.00 -15.43
N ASN A 165 7.75 -15.34 -14.34
CA ASN A 165 8.09 -15.78 -12.99
C ASN A 165 7.01 -16.74 -12.44
N PRO A 166 7.39 -17.70 -11.59
CA PRO A 166 6.41 -18.59 -10.96
C PRO A 166 5.47 -17.82 -10.03
N THR A 167 4.22 -18.22 -9.96
CA THR A 167 3.26 -17.72 -8.96
C THR A 167 3.81 -17.90 -7.55
N LEU A 168 3.74 -16.85 -6.74
CA LEU A 168 4.11 -16.93 -5.34
C LEU A 168 2.89 -17.27 -4.48
N ILE A 169 3.05 -18.30 -3.65
CA ILE A 169 2.08 -18.60 -2.59
C ILE A 169 2.53 -17.82 -1.36
N LEU A 170 1.59 -17.09 -0.72
CA LEU A 170 1.88 -16.39 0.52
C LEU A 170 2.44 -17.40 1.54
N PRO A 171 3.60 -17.15 2.18
CA PRO A 171 4.17 -18.12 3.10
C PRO A 171 3.35 -18.23 4.39
N ARG A 172 3.24 -19.44 4.97
CA ARG A 172 2.43 -19.69 6.17
C ARG A 172 2.83 -18.83 7.38
N ASN A 173 4.07 -18.36 7.48
CA ASN A 173 4.45 -17.45 8.57
C ASN A 173 3.78 -16.06 8.48
N TRP A 174 3.07 -15.74 7.40
CA TRP A 174 2.27 -14.52 7.25
C TRP A 174 0.82 -14.67 7.73
N TYR A 175 0.29 -15.89 7.81
CA TYR A 175 -1.09 -16.17 8.19
C TYR A 175 -1.23 -17.48 8.96
N GLY A 176 -2.03 -17.50 10.02
CA GLY A 176 -2.37 -18.72 10.75
C GLY A 176 -1.39 -19.09 11.86
N GLY A 177 -1.14 -18.13 12.76
CA GLY A 177 -0.69 -18.43 14.12
C GLY A 177 -1.75 -19.14 14.96
#